data_AF-A0A0P9PAZ5-F1
#
_entry.id   AF-A0A0P9PAZ5-F1
#
_cell.length_a   1.000
_cell.length_b   1.000
_cell.length_c   1.000
_cell.angle_alpha   90.00
_cell.angle_beta   90.00
_cell.angle_gamma   90.00
#
_symmetry.space_group_name_H-M   'P 1'
#
loop_
_entity.id
_entity.type
_entity.pdbx_description
1 polymer ?
#
loop_
_entity_poly.entity_id
_entity_poly.type
_entity_poly.pdbx_seq_one_letter_code
_entity_poly.pdbx_strand_id
1 'polypeptide(L)' 'MVIEAKHMCMMMRGVEKQNSAMITSVMLGEFRENAATRSEFLSLIK' A
#
# COMPACT_ATOMS: atom_id res chain seq x y z
N MET A 1 6.98 -2.87 5.51
CA MET A 1 6.22 -3.75 4.59
C MET A 1 5.18 -2.93 3.86
N VAL A 2 4.98 -3.19 2.57
CA VAL A 2 3.93 -2.60 1.73
C VAL A 2 3.20 -3.73 1.04
N ILE A 3 1.87 -3.69 1.04
CA ILE A 3 1.00 -4.67 0.38
C ILE A 3 0.06 -3.91 -0.54
N GLU A 4 0.01 -4.31 -1.80
CA GLU A 4 -1.01 -3.91 -2.77
C GLU A 4 -1.93 -5.10 -3.07
N ALA A 5 -3.24 -4.89 -2.98
CA ALA A 5 -4.23 -5.93 -3.20
C ALA A 5 -5.50 -5.41 -3.86
N LYS A 6 -6.19 -6.32 -4.57
CA LYS A 6 -7.54 -6.10 -5.09
C LYS A 6 -8.55 -6.80 -4.19
N HIS A 7 -9.55 -6.05 -3.72
CA HIS A 7 -10.61 -6.60 -2.90
C HIS A 7 -11.77 -7.05 -3.80
N MET A 8 -11.88 -8.34 -4.10
CA MET A 8 -12.94 -8.88 -4.97
C MET A 8 -14.34 -8.57 -4.45
N CYS A 9 -14.47 -8.47 -3.14
CA CYS A 9 -15.68 -8.02 -2.46
C CYS A 9 -16.12 -6.58 -2.83
N MET A 10 -15.22 -5.73 -3.33
CA MET A 10 -15.54 -4.39 -3.85
C MET A 10 -15.62 -4.35 -5.38
N MET A 11 -15.13 -5.38 -6.07
CA MET A 11 -15.12 -5.46 -7.54
C MET A 11 -16.33 -6.24 -8.06
N MET A 12 -16.61 -7.40 -7.50
CA MET A 12 -17.62 -8.34 -8.02
C MET A 12 -18.98 -8.19 -7.33
N ARG A 13 -19.03 -7.43 -6.24
CA ARG A 13 -20.24 -7.21 -5.43
C ARG A 13 -20.16 -5.84 -4.76
N GLY A 14 -21.26 -5.40 -4.16
CA GLY A 14 -21.30 -4.17 -3.36
C GLY A 14 -21.10 -2.92 -4.22
N VAL A 15 -20.04 -2.15 -3.96
CA VAL A 15 -19.76 -0.88 -4.66
C VAL A 15 -19.25 -1.05 -6.11
N GLU A 16 -18.94 -2.28 -6.53
CA GLU A 16 -18.63 -2.67 -7.92
C GLU A 16 -17.55 -1.83 -8.64
N LYS A 17 -16.52 -1.40 -7.91
CA LYS A 17 -15.43 -0.56 -8.43
C LYS A 17 -14.31 -1.42 -9.02
N GLN A 18 -14.39 -1.72 -10.32
CA GLN A 18 -13.48 -2.64 -11.03
C GLN A 18 -11.99 -2.28 -10.95
N ASN A 19 -11.66 -1.00 -10.91
CA ASN A 19 -10.28 -0.52 -10.92
C ASN A 19 -9.78 -0.09 -9.54
N SER A 20 -10.43 -0.57 -8.47
CA SER A 20 -9.98 -0.27 -7.11
C SER A 20 -8.76 -1.12 -6.73
N ALA A 21 -7.72 -0.47 -6.22
CA ALA A 21 -6.58 -1.09 -5.57
C ALA A 21 -6.48 -0.60 -4.12
N MET A 22 -6.13 -1.48 -3.19
CA MET A 22 -5.90 -1.16 -1.79
C MET A 22 -4.42 -1.31 -1.50
N ILE A 23 -3.81 -0.23 -0.99
CA ILE A 23 -2.42 -0.23 -0.53
C ILE A 23 -2.42 -0.08 0.98
N THR A 24 -1.73 -0.98 1.67
CA THR A 24 -1.49 -0.89 3.12
C THR A 24 -0.02 -1.00 3.40
N SER A 25 0.45 -0.33 4.45
CA SER A 25 1.85 -0.36 4.81
C SER A 25 2.05 -0.24 6.30
N VAL A 26 3.15 -0.83 6.77
CA VAL A 26 3.63 -0.68 8.15
C VAL A 26 5.14 -0.50 8.10
N MET A 27 5.62 0.53 8.79
CA MET A 27 7.04 0.84 8.94
C MET A 27 7.43 0.69 10.40
N LEU A 28 8.59 0.08 10.64
CA LEU A 28 9.17 -0.15 11.95
C LEU A 28 10.63 0.32 11.95
N GLY A 29 11.17 0.61 13.13
CA GLY A 29 12.55 1.08 13.29
C GLY A 29 12.84 2.31 12.44
N GLU A 30 14.02 2.35 11.82
CA GLU A 30 14.46 3.48 10.99
C GLU A 30 13.49 3.85 9.86
N PHE A 31 12.76 2.89 9.27
CA PHE A 31 11.75 3.21 8.25
C PHE A 31 10.57 4.00 8.82
N ARG A 32 10.31 3.92 10.13
CA ARG A 32 9.29 4.71 10.81
C ARG A 32 9.83 6.06 11.25
N GLU A 33 10.99 6.06 11.90
CA GLU A 33 11.54 7.25 12.56
C GLU A 33 12.25 8.20 11.58
N ASN A 34 12.84 7.68 10.49
CA ASN A 34 13.58 8.46 9.51
C ASN A 34 12.79 8.64 8.19
N ALA A 35 12.43 9.89 7.90
CA ALA A 35 11.68 10.24 6.69
C ALA A 35 12.48 10.06 5.39
N ALA A 36 13.80 10.27 5.41
CA ALA A 36 14.66 10.12 4.24
C ALA A 36 14.77 8.65 3.84
N THR A 37 15.09 7.77 4.80
CA THR A 37 15.14 6.31 4.60
C THR A 37 13.80 5.74 4.12
N ARG A 38 12.69 6.21 4.71
CA ARG A 38 11.35 5.83 4.24
C ARG A 38 11.09 6.28 2.81
N SER A 39 11.46 7.51 2.46
CA SER A 39 11.22 8.05 1.12
C SER A 39 12.06 7.32 0.06
N GLU A 40 13.32 7.04 0.37
CA GLU A 40 14.19 6.24 -0.48
C GLU A 40 13.60 4.85 -0.73
N PHE A 41 13.20 4.15 0.34
CA PHE A 41 12.54 2.84 0.22
C PHE A 41 11.27 2.89 -0.64
N LEU A 42 10.39 3.86 -0.37
CA LEU A 42 9.14 4.01 -1.12
C LEU A 42 9.40 4.36 -2.59
N SER A 43 10.48 5.05 -2.92
CA SER A 43 10.85 5.35 -4.31
C SER A 43 11.34 4.13 -5.09
N LEU A 44 11.95 3.15 -4.41
CA LEU A 44 12.49 1.95 -5.04
C LEU A 44 11.44 0.88 -5.32
N ILE A 45 10.35 0.86 -4.57
CA ILE A 45 9.25 -0.11 -4.73
C ILE A 45 8.10 0.43 -5.60
N LYS A 46 8.25 1.63 -6.14
CA LYS A 46 7.25 2.32 -6.95
C LYS A 46 7.39 1.99 -8.44
#